data_AF-A0A6A5QEJ6-F1
#
_entry.id   AF-A0A6A5QEJ6-F1
#
_cell.length_a   1.000
_cell.length_b   1.000
_cell.length_c   1.000
_cell.angle_alpha   90.00
_cell.angle_beta   90.00
_cell.angle_gamma   90.00
#
_symmetry.space_group_name_H-M   'P 1'
#
loop_
_entity.id
_entity.type
_entity.pdbx_description
1 polymer ?
#
loop_
_entity_poly.entity_id
_entity_poly.type
_entity_poly.pdbx_seq_one_letter_code
_entity_poly.pdbx_strand_id
1 'polypeptide(L)'
;MSSPTNEPKADPVRQSLTVLSAVVREMTPAGAKPIPAQPTCFNLLARPITNGCRICGIPGHSSANTKSSSACRAALLSLTSFWEDVGNHVALLYQHSERFQKAICANEPTYEMRLDAGGLKGGDLEAVLVERLTRGWMKFHAHFSRIRAKANVILTEADMARYEALARKLRGFLLNGMTLSELYGRSVAQ
;
A
#
# COMPACT_ATOMS: atom_id res chain seq x y z
N MET A 1 34.08 11.19 35.15
CA MET A 1 33.05 10.15 34.95
C MET A 1 31.95 10.79 34.12
N SER A 2 31.84 10.42 32.84
CA SER A 2 30.84 10.98 31.93
C SER A 2 29.57 10.12 32.00
N SER A 3 28.46 10.71 32.43
CA SER A 3 27.16 10.04 32.45
C SER A 3 26.75 9.67 31.02
N PRO A 4 26.27 8.44 30.77
CA PRO A 4 25.65 8.11 29.50
C PRO A 4 24.28 8.79 29.45
N THR A 5 24.12 9.77 28.57
CA THR A 5 22.83 10.28 28.12
C THR A 5 22.08 9.14 27.43
N ASN A 6 21.24 8.44 28.18
CA ASN A 6 20.19 7.62 27.61
C ASN A 6 19.19 8.56 26.95
N GLU A 7 19.36 8.84 25.66
CA GLU A 7 18.27 9.37 24.85
C GLU A 7 17.07 8.41 25.00
N PRO A 8 15.86 8.91 25.31
CA PRO A 8 14.70 8.06 25.36
C PRO A 8 14.47 7.49 23.96
N LYS A 9 14.70 6.19 23.78
CA LYS A 9 14.30 5.47 22.56
C LYS A 9 12.85 5.83 22.28
N ALA A 10 12.60 6.47 21.14
CA ALA A 10 11.26 6.85 20.74
C ALA A 10 10.34 5.61 20.79
N ASP A 11 9.16 5.77 21.40
CA ASP A 11 8.15 4.72 21.50
C ASP A 11 7.82 4.18 20.09
N PRO A 12 8.12 2.89 19.80
CA PRO A 12 7.91 2.30 18.48
C PRO A 12 6.47 2.40 17.96
N VAL A 13 5.49 2.45 18.87
CA VAL A 13 4.07 2.64 18.52
C VAL A 13 3.85 4.06 18.01
N ARG A 14 4.34 5.08 18.73
CA ARG A 14 4.23 6.49 18.30
C ARG A 14 4.97 6.75 16.99
N GLN A 15 6.15 6.16 16.83
CA GLN A 15 6.92 6.26 15.59
C GLN A 15 6.13 5.65 14.43
N SER A 16 5.57 4.44 14.60
CA SER A 16 4.79 3.78 13.55
C SER A 16 3.51 4.54 13.20
N LEU A 17 2.80 5.09 14.19
CA LEU A 17 1.63 5.96 13.94
C LEU A 17 2.01 7.21 13.16
N THR A 18 3.16 7.83 13.48
CA THR A 18 3.66 9.02 12.79
C THR A 18 3.99 8.70 11.33
N VAL A 19 4.68 7.59 11.08
CA VAL A 19 5.01 7.13 9.72
C VAL A 19 3.74 6.84 8.92
N LEU A 20 2.80 6.06 9.48
CA LEU A 20 1.55 5.75 8.78
C LEU A 20 0.69 7.00 8.53
N SER A 21 0.70 7.97 9.43
CA SER A 21 0.00 9.25 9.24
C SER A 21 0.59 10.04 8.07
N ALA A 22 1.92 10.10 7.97
CA ALA A 22 2.58 10.73 6.83
C ALA A 22 2.27 9.99 5.53
N VAL A 23 2.32 8.66 5.54
CA VAL A 23 1.97 7.80 4.40
C VAL A 23 0.52 8.05 3.94
N VAL A 24 -0.45 8.03 4.86
CA VAL A 24 -1.87 8.26 4.57
C VAL A 24 -2.11 9.64 3.97
N ARG A 25 -1.43 10.67 4.47
CA ARG A 25 -1.47 12.02 3.88
C ARG A 25 -0.98 12.00 2.44
N GLU A 26 0.15 11.33 2.17
CA GLU A 26 0.73 11.23 0.83
C GLU A 26 -0.10 10.36 -0.14
N MET A 27 -0.99 9.51 0.37
CA MET A 27 -1.94 8.76 -0.44
C MET A 27 -3.10 9.62 -0.96
N THR A 28 -3.29 10.84 -0.46
CA THR A 28 -4.34 11.75 -0.94
C THR A 28 -3.81 12.68 -2.03
N PRO A 29 -4.61 13.07 -3.04
CA PRO A 29 -4.15 13.99 -4.08
C PRO A 29 -3.59 15.31 -3.54
N ALA A 30 -4.18 15.86 -2.47
CA ALA A 30 -3.73 17.11 -1.86
C ALA A 30 -2.44 16.98 -1.03
N GLY A 31 -2.18 15.79 -0.47
CA GLY A 31 -1.00 15.53 0.36
C GLY A 31 0.13 14.82 -0.37
N ALA A 32 -0.09 14.36 -1.61
CA ALA A 32 0.90 13.67 -2.41
C ALA A 32 2.07 14.60 -2.77
N LYS A 33 3.29 14.18 -2.42
CA LYS A 33 4.53 14.86 -2.82
C LYS A 33 4.70 14.85 -4.36
N PRO A 34 5.74 15.48 -4.92
CA PRO A 34 6.17 15.20 -6.30
C PRO A 34 6.71 13.76 -6.45
N ILE A 35 6.79 13.21 -7.67
CA ILE A 35 7.52 11.94 -7.91
C ILE A 35 9.01 12.29 -7.93
N PRO A 36 9.86 11.70 -7.08
CA PRO A 36 11.30 11.94 -7.15
C PRO A 36 11.90 11.33 -8.44
N ALA A 37 13.06 11.83 -8.88
CA ALA A 37 13.72 11.35 -10.10
C ALA A 37 14.03 9.83 -10.08
N GLN A 38 14.29 9.28 -8.88
CA GLN A 38 14.46 7.85 -8.64
C GLN A 38 13.52 7.40 -7.52
N PRO A 39 12.29 6.96 -7.85
CA PRO A 39 11.31 6.58 -6.86
C PRO A 39 11.67 5.22 -6.25
N THR A 40 12.34 5.23 -5.10
CA THR A 40 12.57 4.05 -4.24
C THR A 40 11.56 4.04 -3.10
N CYS A 41 10.98 2.88 -2.79
CA CYS A 41 9.97 2.72 -1.74
C CYS A 41 8.83 3.75 -1.86
N PHE A 42 8.29 3.93 -3.07
CA PHE A 42 7.39 5.05 -3.37
C PHE A 42 6.03 4.60 -3.94
N ASN A 43 4.93 5.14 -3.40
CA ASN A 43 3.59 4.85 -3.90
C ASN A 43 3.23 5.65 -5.16
N LEU A 44 3.64 5.13 -6.32
CA LEU A 44 3.32 5.72 -7.62
C LEU A 44 1.80 5.80 -7.90
N LEU A 45 0.96 5.00 -7.23
CA LEU A 45 -0.49 4.98 -7.46
C LEU A 45 -1.28 6.02 -6.64
N ALA A 46 -0.62 6.76 -5.76
CA ALA A 46 -1.27 7.78 -4.92
C ALA A 46 -1.80 8.99 -5.72
N ARG A 47 -1.23 9.26 -6.90
CA ARG A 47 -1.58 10.41 -7.72
C ARG A 47 -2.58 10.01 -8.82
N PRO A 48 -3.48 10.91 -9.26
CA PRO A 48 -4.24 10.69 -10.49
C PRO A 48 -3.24 10.56 -11.65
N ILE A 49 -3.29 9.46 -12.39
CA ILE A 49 -2.44 9.28 -13.57
C ILE A 49 -3.31 9.15 -14.81
N THR A 50 -3.20 10.12 -15.69
CA THR A 50 -3.78 10.11 -17.05
C THR A 50 -2.75 9.53 -18.03
N ASN A 51 -3.08 8.40 -18.70
CA ASN A 51 -2.27 7.66 -19.71
C ASN A 51 -0.88 7.17 -19.25
N GLY A 52 -0.83 5.99 -18.62
CA GLY A 52 0.41 5.50 -18.01
C GLY A 52 1.29 4.54 -18.82
N CYS A 53 2.56 4.62 -18.44
CA CYS A 53 3.76 3.93 -18.93
C CYS A 53 4.05 4.04 -20.44
N ARG A 54 5.14 4.76 -20.78
CA ARG A 54 6.07 4.37 -21.86
C ARG A 54 7.50 4.12 -21.37
N ILE A 55 7.62 3.77 -20.09
CA ILE A 55 8.61 2.83 -19.50
C ILE A 55 8.48 2.77 -17.97
N CYS A 56 7.89 3.75 -17.24
CA CYS A 56 7.46 3.46 -15.86
C CYS A 56 6.47 4.44 -15.20
N GLY A 57 5.81 5.33 -15.93
CA GLY A 57 4.74 6.17 -15.36
C GLY A 57 3.41 5.42 -15.17
N ILE A 58 3.42 4.26 -14.50
CA ILE A 58 2.37 3.22 -14.52
C ILE A 58 1.00 3.76 -14.04
N PRO A 59 -0.05 3.84 -14.90
CA PRO A 59 -0.96 2.71 -15.14
C PRO A 59 -1.48 2.54 -16.59
N GLY A 60 -1.77 1.37 -17.18
CA GLY A 60 -1.60 -0.04 -16.85
C GLY A 60 -0.76 -0.75 -17.93
N HIS A 61 0.45 -0.23 -18.12
CA HIS A 61 1.57 -0.77 -18.91
C HIS A 61 1.31 -1.03 -20.42
N SER A 62 1.84 -0.16 -21.28
CA SER A 62 1.98 -0.37 -22.74
C SER A 62 3.38 0.02 -23.24
N SER A 63 4.36 -0.87 -23.06
CA SER A 63 5.53 -0.99 -23.92
C SER A 63 5.54 -2.40 -24.52
N ALA A 64 5.63 -2.52 -25.85
CA ALA A 64 5.89 -3.79 -26.53
C ALA A 64 7.38 -4.17 -26.47
N ASN A 65 8.24 -3.24 -26.05
CA ASN A 65 9.67 -3.41 -26.03
C ASN A 65 10.14 -3.91 -24.65
N THR A 66 10.36 -5.21 -24.54
CA THR A 66 10.89 -5.89 -23.34
C THR A 66 12.35 -5.55 -23.05
N LYS A 67 13.08 -4.92 -23.98
CA LYS A 67 14.49 -4.51 -23.80
C LYS A 67 14.68 -3.34 -22.81
N SER A 68 13.60 -2.63 -22.44
CA SER A 68 13.61 -1.55 -21.42
C SER A 68 12.90 -1.95 -20.11
N SER A 69 12.83 -3.25 -19.83
CA SER A 69 12.09 -3.85 -18.70
C SER A 69 12.67 -3.55 -17.31
N SER A 70 13.93 -3.11 -17.21
CA SER A 70 14.59 -2.83 -15.92
C SER A 70 13.92 -1.70 -15.14
N ALA A 71 13.51 -0.61 -15.81
CA ALA A 71 12.82 0.50 -15.16
C ALA A 71 11.37 0.13 -14.76
N CYS A 72 10.65 -0.65 -15.59
CA CYS A 72 9.36 -1.23 -15.21
C CYS A 72 9.48 -2.12 -13.96
N ARG A 73 10.51 -2.99 -13.94
CA ARG A 73 10.81 -3.86 -12.80
C ARG A 73 11.10 -3.05 -11.55
N ALA A 74 11.98 -2.05 -11.64
CA ALA A 74 12.30 -1.17 -10.53
C ALA A 74 11.06 -0.45 -9.96
N ALA A 75 10.17 0.04 -10.82
CA ALA A 75 8.94 0.69 -10.40
C ALA A 75 7.97 -0.26 -9.68
N LEU A 76 7.80 -1.49 -10.19
CA LEU A 76 6.99 -2.53 -9.53
C LEU A 76 7.59 -2.94 -8.19
N LEU A 77 8.91 -3.13 -8.12
CA LEU A 77 9.61 -3.43 -6.88
C LEU A 77 9.53 -2.29 -5.88
N SER A 78 9.59 -1.03 -6.33
CA SER A 78 9.42 0.14 -5.49
C SER A 78 8.03 0.20 -4.85
N LEU A 79 6.97 -0.10 -5.61
CA LEU A 79 5.61 -0.21 -5.10
C LEU A 79 5.47 -1.36 -4.09
N THR A 80 6.05 -2.52 -4.37
CA THR A 80 6.05 -3.66 -3.44
C THR A 80 6.80 -3.31 -2.14
N SER A 81 8.00 -2.73 -2.23
CA SER A 81 8.78 -2.30 -1.05
C SER A 81 8.03 -1.28 -0.20
N PHE A 82 7.36 -0.31 -0.84
CA PHE A 82 6.52 0.67 -0.12
C PHE A 82 5.46 -0.02 0.73
N TRP A 83 4.76 -1.00 0.16
CA TRP A 83 3.71 -1.72 0.88
C TRP A 83 4.25 -2.70 1.93
N GLU A 84 5.46 -3.24 1.75
CA GLU A 84 6.13 -4.01 2.79
C GLU A 84 6.46 -3.17 4.01
N ASP A 85 6.98 -1.96 3.81
CA ASP A 85 7.27 -1.01 4.88
C ASP A 85 6.00 -0.63 5.65
N VAL A 86 4.95 -0.26 4.91
CA VAL A 86 3.61 -0.04 5.48
C VAL A 86 3.13 -1.27 6.25
N GLY A 87 3.28 -2.47 5.69
CA GLY A 87 2.89 -3.72 6.32
C GLY A 87 3.66 -4.05 7.60
N ASN A 88 4.90 -3.58 7.74
CA ASN A 88 5.68 -3.73 8.97
C ASN A 88 5.14 -2.84 10.08
N HIS A 89 4.83 -1.57 9.76
CA HIS A 89 4.20 -0.66 10.71
C HIS A 89 2.78 -1.10 11.09
N VAL A 90 1.99 -1.59 10.14
CA VAL A 90 0.66 -2.14 10.41
C VAL A 90 0.75 -3.34 11.36
N ALA A 91 1.68 -4.27 11.11
CA ALA A 91 1.86 -5.45 11.97
C ALA A 91 2.30 -5.06 13.39
N LEU A 92 3.24 -4.13 13.52
CA LEU A 92 3.70 -3.60 14.81
C LEU A 92 2.55 -2.97 15.59
N LEU A 93 1.77 -2.09 14.94
CA LEU A 93 0.64 -1.43 15.59
C LEU A 93 -0.48 -2.41 15.93
N TYR A 94 -0.77 -3.38 15.08
CA TYR A 94 -1.77 -4.40 15.38
C TYR A 94 -1.38 -5.23 16.61
N GLN A 95 -0.09 -5.50 16.81
CA GLN A 95 0.42 -6.27 17.95
C GLN A 95 0.49 -5.45 19.25
N HIS A 96 0.75 -4.14 19.16
CA HIS A 96 1.13 -3.34 20.33
C HIS A 96 0.20 -2.14 20.63
N SER A 97 -0.77 -1.84 19.76
CA SER A 97 -1.77 -0.78 19.97
C SER A 97 -3.17 -1.35 19.93
N GLU A 98 -3.80 -1.45 21.11
CA GLU A 98 -5.18 -1.96 21.25
C GLU A 98 -6.17 -1.13 20.43
N ARG A 99 -5.99 0.20 20.38
CA ARG A 99 -6.84 1.10 19.57
C ARG A 99 -6.71 0.81 18.08
N PHE A 100 -5.50 0.58 17.58
CA PHE A 100 -5.26 0.25 16.18
C PHE A 100 -5.77 -1.14 15.83
N GLN A 101 -5.58 -2.12 16.73
CA GLN A 101 -6.13 -3.46 16.58
C GLN A 101 -7.66 -3.44 16.48
N LYS A 102 -8.34 -2.70 17.38
CA LYS A 102 -9.80 -2.50 17.32
C LYS A 102 -10.24 -1.84 16.02
N ALA A 103 -9.51 -0.83 15.55
CA ALA A 103 -9.79 -0.17 14.27
C ALA A 103 -9.67 -1.14 13.08
N ILE A 104 -8.67 -2.05 13.09
CA ILE A 104 -8.56 -3.13 12.09
C ILE A 104 -9.76 -4.07 12.16
N CYS A 105 -10.11 -4.57 13.34
CA CYS A 105 -11.21 -5.53 13.50
C CYS A 105 -12.58 -4.92 13.14
N ALA A 106 -12.77 -3.63 13.37
CA ALA A 106 -13.99 -2.89 13.05
C ALA A 106 -14.03 -2.38 11.60
N ASN A 107 -12.98 -2.59 10.80
CA ASN A 107 -12.94 -2.13 9.42
C ASN A 107 -13.76 -3.04 8.52
N GLU A 108 -14.60 -2.45 7.69
CA GLU A 108 -15.48 -3.15 6.74
C GLU A 108 -15.02 -2.87 5.30
N PRO A 109 -14.07 -3.66 4.77
CA PRO A 109 -13.58 -3.47 3.40
C PRO A 109 -14.68 -3.77 2.39
N THR A 110 -14.90 -2.87 1.43
CA THR A 110 -15.84 -3.07 0.30
C THR A 110 -15.11 -3.06 -1.03
N TYR A 111 -15.65 -3.72 -2.06
CA TYR A 111 -15.01 -3.81 -3.37
C TYR A 111 -14.72 -2.44 -4.00
N GLU A 112 -15.61 -1.47 -3.79
CA GLU A 112 -15.58 -0.10 -4.30
C GLU A 112 -14.40 0.71 -3.74
N MET A 113 -13.89 0.35 -2.56
CA MET A 113 -12.73 1.01 -1.95
C MET A 113 -11.50 1.02 -2.87
N ARG A 114 -11.38 0.07 -3.82
CA ARG A 114 -10.33 0.03 -4.84
C ARG A 114 -10.30 1.27 -5.76
N LEU A 115 -11.43 1.96 -5.90
CA LEU A 115 -11.55 3.15 -6.74
C LEU A 115 -10.91 4.37 -6.09
N ASP A 116 -10.71 4.32 -4.77
CA ASP A 116 -10.05 5.39 -4.01
C ASP A 116 -10.69 6.78 -4.25
N ALA A 117 -12.01 6.80 -4.48
CA ALA A 117 -12.78 7.99 -4.86
C ALA A 117 -13.51 8.66 -3.68
N GLY A 118 -13.40 8.09 -2.46
CA GLY A 118 -14.03 8.63 -1.26
C GLY A 118 -13.17 9.67 -0.53
N GLY A 119 -13.81 10.53 0.25
CA GLY A 119 -13.14 11.42 1.19
C GLY A 119 -12.51 10.68 2.38
N LEU A 120 -11.85 11.41 3.27
CA LEU A 120 -11.39 10.85 4.54
C LEU A 120 -12.61 10.52 5.42
N LYS A 121 -12.64 9.32 6.00
CA LYS A 121 -13.60 9.02 7.08
C LYS A 121 -13.38 10.01 8.23
N GLY A 122 -14.48 10.49 8.80
CA GLY A 122 -14.45 11.21 10.07
C GLY A 122 -14.37 10.22 11.23
N GLY A 123 -13.65 10.59 12.29
CA GLY A 123 -13.56 9.80 13.52
C GLY A 123 -12.15 9.72 14.08
N ASP A 124 -11.91 8.69 14.88
CA ASP A 124 -10.62 8.43 15.52
C ASP A 124 -9.49 8.24 14.50
N LEU A 125 -8.31 8.77 14.83
CA LEU A 125 -7.12 8.70 13.99
C LEU A 125 -6.87 7.30 13.44
N GLU A 126 -6.90 6.27 14.30
CA GLU A 126 -6.63 4.89 13.91
C GLU A 126 -7.66 4.36 12.89
N ALA A 127 -8.94 4.72 13.05
CA ALA A 127 -9.98 4.32 12.09
C ALA A 127 -9.77 4.99 10.73
N VAL A 128 -9.37 6.27 10.71
CA VAL A 128 -9.04 7.00 9.48
C VAL A 128 -7.81 6.39 8.80
N LEU A 129 -6.78 6.06 9.58
CA LEU A 129 -5.57 5.41 9.06
C LEU A 129 -5.89 4.06 8.43
N VAL A 130 -6.59 3.18 9.15
CA VAL A 130 -6.95 1.84 8.67
C VAL A 130 -7.78 1.93 7.39
N GLU A 131 -8.83 2.75 7.37
CA GLU A 131 -9.70 2.87 6.21
C GLU A 131 -8.94 3.39 4.98
N ARG A 132 -8.09 4.41 5.13
CA ARG A 132 -7.27 4.93 4.02
C ARG A 132 -6.25 3.89 3.54
N LEU A 133 -5.58 3.19 4.46
CA LEU A 133 -4.64 2.13 4.12
C LEU A 133 -5.34 1.00 3.37
N THR A 134 -6.55 0.61 3.78
CA THR A 134 -7.38 -0.37 3.06
C THR A 134 -7.69 0.09 1.64
N ARG A 135 -8.15 1.33 1.44
CA ARG A 135 -8.40 1.89 0.09
C ARG A 135 -7.15 1.88 -0.77
N GLY A 136 -6.03 2.37 -0.23
CA GLY A 136 -4.74 2.39 -0.93
C GLY A 136 -4.27 0.99 -1.32
N TRP A 137 -4.40 0.03 -0.40
CA TRP A 137 -4.01 -1.35 -0.63
C TRP A 137 -4.89 -1.99 -1.69
N MET A 138 -6.21 -1.79 -1.62
CA MET A 138 -7.15 -2.32 -2.63
C MET A 138 -6.90 -1.73 -4.01
N LYS A 139 -6.56 -0.44 -4.11
CA LYS A 139 -6.15 0.20 -5.36
C LYS A 139 -4.89 -0.44 -5.94
N PHE A 140 -3.87 -0.66 -5.10
CA PHE A 140 -2.64 -1.34 -5.52
C PHE A 140 -2.87 -2.79 -5.93
N HIS A 141 -3.61 -3.57 -5.13
CA HIS A 141 -3.87 -4.97 -5.41
C HIS A 141 -4.70 -5.13 -6.69
N ALA A 142 -5.75 -4.31 -6.88
CA ALA A 142 -6.54 -4.30 -8.12
C ALA A 142 -5.69 -3.89 -9.34
N HIS A 143 -4.79 -2.92 -9.15
CA HIS A 143 -3.85 -2.54 -10.19
C HIS A 143 -2.94 -3.71 -10.59
N PHE A 144 -2.32 -4.37 -9.61
CA PHE A 144 -1.42 -5.50 -9.85
C PHE A 144 -2.15 -6.66 -10.53
N SER A 145 -3.36 -7.02 -10.07
CA SER A 145 -4.19 -8.04 -10.72
C SER A 145 -4.41 -7.75 -12.20
N ARG A 146 -4.65 -6.49 -12.58
CA ARG A 146 -4.85 -6.08 -13.98
C ARG A 146 -3.59 -6.23 -14.83
N ILE A 147 -2.40 -6.05 -14.26
CA ILE A 147 -1.12 -6.14 -14.99
C ILE A 147 -0.38 -7.46 -14.78
N ARG A 148 -0.97 -8.44 -14.09
CA ARG A 148 -0.32 -9.68 -13.62
C ARG A 148 0.42 -10.43 -14.73
N ALA A 149 -0.20 -10.60 -15.90
CA ALA A 149 0.43 -11.29 -17.03
C ALA A 149 1.76 -10.64 -17.45
N LYS A 150 1.84 -9.31 -17.40
CA LYS A 150 3.06 -8.57 -17.73
C LYS A 150 4.05 -8.53 -16.57
N ALA A 151 3.54 -8.45 -15.34
CA ALA A 151 4.37 -8.59 -14.14
C ALA A 151 5.13 -9.92 -14.16
N ASN A 152 4.49 -11.03 -14.54
CA ASN A 152 5.15 -12.34 -14.69
C ASN A 152 6.28 -12.37 -15.72
N VAL A 153 6.28 -11.47 -16.72
CA VAL A 153 7.34 -11.38 -17.74
C VAL A 153 8.50 -10.49 -17.25
N ILE A 154 8.20 -9.50 -16.43
CA ILE A 154 9.16 -8.45 -16.01
C ILE A 154 9.83 -8.79 -14.67
N LEU A 155 9.08 -9.44 -13.78
CA LEU A 155 9.51 -9.82 -12.43
C LEU A 155 10.09 -11.23 -12.46
N THR A 156 11.08 -11.50 -11.61
CA THR A 156 11.53 -12.87 -11.38
C THR A 156 10.52 -13.65 -10.54
N GLU A 157 10.68 -14.96 -10.48
CA GLU A 157 9.89 -15.81 -9.59
C GLU A 157 10.00 -15.36 -8.12
N ALA A 158 11.20 -14.98 -7.68
CA ALA A 158 11.42 -14.45 -6.33
C ALA A 158 10.66 -13.13 -6.08
N ASP A 159 10.63 -12.22 -7.06
CA ASP A 159 9.90 -10.95 -6.96
C ASP A 159 8.37 -11.19 -6.90
N MET A 160 7.88 -12.17 -7.68
CA MET A 160 6.49 -12.59 -7.63
C MET A 160 6.13 -13.24 -6.29
N ALA A 161 6.98 -14.13 -5.77
CA ALA A 161 6.78 -14.76 -4.47
C ALA A 161 6.75 -13.72 -3.33
N ARG A 162 7.60 -12.70 -3.43
CA ARG A 162 7.63 -11.55 -2.52
C ARG A 162 6.32 -10.76 -2.54
N TYR A 163 5.79 -10.45 -3.73
CA TYR A 163 4.46 -9.83 -3.87
C TYR A 163 3.35 -10.71 -3.25
N GLU A 164 3.35 -12.02 -3.52
CA GLU A 164 2.30 -12.93 -3.00
C GLU A 164 2.35 -13.04 -1.47
N ALA A 165 3.54 -13.04 -0.87
CA ALA A 165 3.70 -13.02 0.59
C ALA A 165 3.15 -11.72 1.20
N LEU A 166 3.47 -10.59 0.58
CA LEU A 166 2.92 -9.29 0.96
C LEU A 166 1.39 -9.26 0.84
N ALA A 167 0.84 -9.80 -0.25
CA ALA A 167 -0.59 -9.85 -0.49
C ALA A 167 -1.32 -10.66 0.58
N ARG A 168 -0.76 -11.82 0.98
CA ARG A 168 -1.30 -12.62 2.10
C ARG A 168 -1.26 -11.86 3.42
N LYS A 169 -0.15 -11.18 3.73
CA LYS A 169 0.03 -10.41 4.98
C LYS A 169 -0.99 -9.27 5.08
N LEU A 170 -1.05 -8.40 4.07
CA LEU A 170 -1.94 -7.23 4.09
C LEU A 170 -3.41 -7.60 3.92
N ARG A 171 -3.73 -8.70 3.24
CA ARG A 171 -5.08 -9.27 3.24
C ARG A 171 -5.55 -9.64 4.65
N GLY A 172 -4.68 -10.24 5.46
CA GLY A 172 -4.99 -10.59 6.85
C GLY A 172 -5.35 -9.37 7.70
N PHE A 173 -4.63 -8.26 7.54
CA PHE A 173 -4.86 -7.04 8.32
C PHE A 173 -5.94 -6.12 7.77
N LEU A 174 -5.97 -5.88 6.45
CA LEU A 174 -6.76 -4.77 5.87
C LEU A 174 -8.05 -5.24 5.21
N LEU A 175 -8.15 -6.54 4.90
CA LEU A 175 -9.27 -7.12 4.13
C LEU A 175 -10.04 -8.21 4.90
N ASN A 176 -9.83 -8.34 6.22
CA ASN A 176 -10.42 -9.40 7.04
C ASN A 176 -10.22 -10.81 6.45
N GLY A 177 -9.07 -11.05 5.83
CA GLY A 177 -8.75 -12.32 5.18
C GLY A 177 -9.33 -12.51 3.77
N MET A 178 -10.21 -11.62 3.30
CA MET A 178 -10.90 -11.75 2.01
C MET A 178 -10.05 -11.30 0.81
N THR A 179 -10.22 -11.98 -0.31
CA THR A 179 -9.67 -11.62 -1.62
C THR A 179 -10.52 -10.57 -2.32
N LEU A 180 -9.97 -9.91 -3.35
CA LEU A 180 -10.75 -8.99 -4.19
C LEU A 180 -11.92 -9.69 -4.89
N SER A 181 -11.76 -10.96 -5.28
CA SER A 181 -12.82 -11.73 -5.94
C SER A 181 -13.99 -12.01 -4.99
N GLU A 182 -13.69 -12.34 -3.73
CA GLU A 182 -14.73 -12.52 -2.71
C GLU A 182 -15.46 -11.22 -2.39
N LEU A 183 -14.72 -10.10 -2.27
CA LEU A 183 -15.32 -8.78 -2.09
C LEU A 183 -16.22 -8.39 -3.27
N TYR A 184 -15.80 -8.68 -4.50
CA TYR A 184 -16.63 -8.49 -5.70
C TYR A 184 -17.88 -9.36 -5.70
N GLY A 185 -17.75 -10.65 -5.34
CA GLY A 185 -18.90 -11.54 -5.23
C GLY A 185 -19.96 -11.01 -4.26
N ARG A 186 -19.54 -10.44 -3.13
CA ARG A 186 -20.43 -9.79 -2.16
C ARG A 186 -21.10 -8.54 -2.71
N SER A 187 -20.38 -7.71 -3.47
CA SER A 187 -20.93 -6.45 -4.01
C SER A 187 -21.99 -6.68 -5.09
N VAL A 188 -21.96 -7.81 -5.79
CA VAL A 188 -22.93 -8.16 -6.84
C VAL A 188 -24.13 -8.95 -6.29
N ALA A 189 -23.97 -9.59 -5.13
CA ALA A 189 -25.03 -10.37 -4.48
C ALA A 189 -25.98 -9.51 -3.62
N GLN A 190 -25.70 -8.20 -3.48
CA GLN A 190 -26.55 -7.20 -2.82
C GLN A 190 -27.36 -6.44 -3.86
#